data_AF-A0A962D1Q7-F1
#
_entry.id   AF-A0A962D1Q7-F1
#
_cell.length_a   1.000
_cell.length_b   1.000
_cell.length_c   1.000
_cell.angle_alpha   90.00
_cell.angle_beta   90.00
_cell.angle_gamma   90.00
#
_symmetry.space_group_name_H-M   'P 1'
#
loop_
_entity.id
_entity.type
_entity.pdbx_description
1 polymer ?
#
loop_
_entity_poly.entity_id
_entity_poly.type
_entity_poly.pdbx_seq_one_letter_code
_entity_poly.pdbx_strand_id
1 'polypeptide(L)'
;MAENLQVLLDRIAVEVSPLVGQGAVASYIPALARVPAQQFGMALRGVDGLEAAVGQADTPFSIQSMSKVFSLTLALQRIGE
;
A
#
# COMPACT_ATOMS: atom_id res chain seq x y z
N MET A 1 19.79 -18.52 -3.02
CA MET A 1 19.10 -17.88 -4.15
C MET A 1 18.09 -16.94 -3.55
N ALA A 2 18.07 -15.66 -3.94
CA ALA A 2 17.02 -14.75 -3.46
C ALA A 2 15.66 -15.32 -3.89
N GLU A 3 14.69 -15.37 -2.96
CA GLU A 3 13.32 -15.77 -3.28
C GLU A 3 12.77 -14.80 -4.33
N ASN A 4 12.10 -15.32 -5.36
CA ASN A 4 11.48 -14.48 -6.39
C ASN A 4 10.38 -13.64 -5.72
N LEU A 5 10.49 -12.32 -5.83
CA LEU A 5 9.56 -11.37 -5.20
C LEU A 5 8.10 -11.65 -5.56
N GLN A 6 7.81 -12.05 -6.81
CA GLN A 6 6.46 -12.40 -7.21
C GLN A 6 5.93 -13.63 -6.46
N VAL A 7 6.75 -14.69 -6.34
CA VAL A 7 6.38 -15.91 -5.61
C VAL A 7 6.08 -15.61 -4.13
N LEU A 8 6.86 -14.71 -3.53
CA LEU A 8 6.63 -14.26 -2.17
C LEU A 8 5.29 -13.51 -2.03
N LEU A 9 5.02 -12.55 -2.91
CA LEU A 9 3.77 -11.78 -2.88
C LEU A 9 2.55 -12.67 -3.13
N ASP A 10 2.64 -13.62 -4.07
CA ASP A 10 1.57 -14.58 -4.37
C ASP A 10 1.25 -15.43 -3.14
N ARG A 11 2.29 -15.94 -2.44
CA ARG A 11 2.11 -16.71 -1.20
C ARG A 11 1.43 -15.88 -0.12
N ILE A 12 1.91 -14.65 0.11
CA ILE A 12 1.31 -13.75 1.12
C ILE A 12 -0.15 -13.46 0.76
N ALA A 13 -0.46 -13.18 -0.50
CA ALA A 13 -1.83 -12.91 -0.94
C ALA A 13 -2.79 -14.07 -0.63
N VAL A 14 -2.34 -15.31 -0.83
CA VAL A 14 -3.12 -16.51 -0.47
C VAL A 14 -3.30 -16.60 1.05
N GLU A 15 -2.22 -16.45 1.81
CA GLU A 15 -2.26 -16.57 3.28
C GLU A 15 -3.15 -15.51 3.94
N VAL A 16 -3.16 -14.28 3.43
CA VAL A 16 -3.96 -13.19 3.99
C VAL A 16 -5.38 -13.10 3.42
N SER A 17 -5.69 -13.80 2.33
CA SER A 17 -7.03 -13.76 1.71
C SER A 17 -8.20 -14.01 2.70
N PRO A 18 -8.11 -14.92 3.68
CA PRO A 18 -9.17 -15.12 4.68
C PRO A 18 -9.34 -13.94 5.66
N LEU A 19 -8.35 -13.06 5.73
CA LEU A 19 -8.33 -11.88 6.61
C LEU A 19 -8.85 -10.62 5.93
N VAL A 20 -8.93 -10.63 4.60
CA VAL A 20 -9.40 -9.48 3.81
C VAL A 20 -10.86 -9.16 4.17
N GLY A 21 -11.13 -7.89 4.46
CA GLY A 21 -12.44 -7.42 4.92
C GLY A 21 -12.67 -7.48 6.43
N GLN A 22 -11.73 -8.02 7.22
CA GLN A 22 -11.77 -7.88 8.68
C GLN A 22 -11.44 -6.44 9.11
N GLY A 23 -12.00 -6.01 10.25
CA GLY A 23 -11.87 -4.63 10.74
C GLY A 23 -13.00 -3.72 10.25
N ALA A 24 -12.80 -2.40 10.36
CA ALA A 24 -13.80 -1.40 9.99
C ALA A 24 -13.21 -0.33 9.06
N VAL A 25 -13.87 -0.10 7.92
CA VAL A 25 -13.52 1.00 7.01
C VAL A 25 -13.84 2.32 7.69
N ALA A 26 -12.91 3.28 7.60
CA ALA A 26 -13.09 4.62 8.14
C ALA A 26 -14.32 5.31 7.53
N SER A 27 -15.25 5.74 8.39
CA SER A 27 -16.55 6.28 7.97
C SER A 27 -16.71 7.79 8.22
N TYR A 28 -15.76 8.44 8.90
CA TYR A 28 -15.83 9.86 9.22
C TYR A 28 -15.64 10.79 7.99
N ILE A 29 -15.11 10.26 6.88
CA ILE A 29 -15.06 10.96 5.57
C ILE A 29 -15.94 10.18 4.59
N PRO A 30 -16.95 10.81 3.96
CA PRO A 30 -17.87 10.13 3.04
C PRO A 30 -17.19 9.41 1.88
N ALA A 31 -16.06 9.93 1.38
CA ALA A 31 -15.29 9.28 0.32
C ALA A 31 -14.63 7.97 0.77
N LEU A 32 -14.16 7.89 2.03
CA LEU A 32 -13.56 6.67 2.60
C LEU A 32 -14.62 5.61 2.89
N ALA A 33 -15.80 6.04 3.37
CA ALA A 33 -16.91 5.14 3.70
C ALA A 33 -17.43 4.33 2.51
N ARG A 34 -17.16 4.77 1.28
CA ARG A 34 -17.59 4.11 0.03
C ARG A 34 -16.59 3.08 -0.49
N VAL A 35 -15.42 2.95 0.12
CA VAL A 35 -14.38 2.01 -0.31
C VAL A 35 -14.76 0.59 0.15
N PRO A 36 -14.78 -0.42 -0.75
CA PRO A 36 -15.08 -1.80 -0.37
C PRO A 36 -14.05 -2.36 0.62
N ALA A 37 -14.51 -2.95 1.72
CA ALA A 37 -13.64 -3.57 2.71
C ALA A 37 -12.84 -4.76 2.14
N GLN A 38 -13.30 -5.35 1.04
CA GLN A 38 -12.66 -6.48 0.37
C GLN A 38 -11.53 -6.06 -0.57
N GLN A 39 -11.23 -4.76 -0.72
CA GLN A 39 -10.12 -4.34 -1.55
C GLN A 39 -8.77 -4.72 -0.91
N PHE A 40 -7.91 -5.36 -1.71
CA PHE A 40 -6.57 -5.76 -1.31
C PHE A 40 -5.61 -5.66 -2.49
N GLY A 41 -4.46 -5.03 -2.27
CA GLY A 41 -3.40 -4.89 -3.24
C GLY A 41 -2.06 -4.69 -2.53
N MET A 42 -1.00 -5.22 -3.13
CA MET A 42 0.36 -5.10 -2.61
C MET A 42 1.34 -5.01 -3.76
N ALA A 43 2.34 -4.15 -3.62
CA ALA A 43 3.41 -3.97 -4.59
C ALA A 43 4.75 -3.82 -3.85
N LEU A 44 5.81 -4.32 -4.48
CA LEU A 44 7.17 -4.20 -3.98
C LEU A 44 8.08 -3.73 -5.12
N ARG A 45 8.93 -2.75 -4.82
CA ARG A 45 9.95 -2.24 -5.73
C ARG A 45 11.32 -2.25 -5.05
N GLY A 46 12.23 -3.05 -5.60
CA GLY A 46 13.61 -3.16 -5.15
C GLY A 46 14.44 -1.93 -5.52
N VAL A 47 15.54 -1.71 -4.80
CA VAL A 47 16.51 -0.64 -5.11
C VAL A 47 17.25 -0.88 -6.43
N ASP A 48 17.24 -2.13 -6.90
CA ASP A 48 17.75 -2.58 -8.20
C ASP A 48 16.74 -2.44 -9.35
N GLY A 49 15.53 -1.93 -9.05
CA GLY A 49 14.46 -1.73 -10.03
C GLY A 49 13.60 -2.95 -10.29
N LEU A 50 13.78 -4.07 -9.58
CA LEU A 50 12.86 -5.20 -9.64
C LEU A 50 11.49 -4.82 -9.07
N GLU A 51 10.43 -5.24 -9.75
CA GLU A 51 9.05 -4.95 -9.37
C GLU A 51 8.23 -6.24 -9.31
N ALA A 52 7.34 -6.33 -8.33
CA ALA A 52 6.36 -7.39 -8.20
C ALA A 52 5.08 -6.82 -7.58
N ALA A 53 3.93 -7.34 -7.99
CA ALA A 53 2.64 -6.87 -7.49
C ALA A 53 1.61 -8.01 -7.47
N VAL A 54 0.59 -7.87 -6.62
CA VAL A 54 -0.53 -8.80 -6.51
C VAL A 54 -1.80 -8.06 -6.11
N GLY A 55 -2.96 -8.59 -6.52
CA GLY A 55 -4.26 -8.00 -6.25
C GLY A 55 -4.47 -6.67 -6.98
N GLN A 56 -5.12 -5.73 -6.31
CA GLN A 56 -5.56 -4.44 -6.87
C GLN A 56 -4.50 -3.35 -6.70
N ALA A 57 -3.22 -3.69 -6.87
CA ALA A 57 -2.08 -2.81 -6.59
C ALA A 57 -2.10 -1.46 -7.35
N ASP A 58 -2.73 -1.42 -8.53
CA ASP A 58 -2.84 -0.21 -9.35
C ASP A 58 -4.08 0.66 -9.01
N THR A 59 -4.88 0.28 -8.02
CA THR A 59 -6.08 1.05 -7.64
C THR A 59 -5.68 2.33 -6.92
N PRO A 60 -6.01 3.52 -7.45
CA PRO A 60 -5.69 4.78 -6.78
C PRO A 60 -6.49 4.93 -5.48
N PHE A 61 -5.83 5.42 -4.43
CA PHE A 61 -6.47 5.77 -3.17
C PHE A 61 -5.83 7.00 -2.54
N SER A 62 -6.52 7.60 -1.57
CA SER A 62 -5.98 8.75 -0.84
C SER A 62 -4.84 8.32 0.09
N ILE A 63 -3.66 8.92 -0.05
CA ILE A 63 -2.48 8.58 0.76
C ILE A 63 -2.59 8.97 2.24
N GLN A 64 -3.58 9.81 2.61
CA GLN A 64 -3.86 10.20 4.00
C GLN A 64 -2.59 10.61 4.76
N SER A 65 -2.37 10.09 5.98
CA SER A 65 -1.21 10.46 6.81
C SER A 65 0.15 10.09 6.21
N MET A 66 0.23 9.22 5.18
CA MET A 66 1.49 8.95 4.49
C MET A 66 2.04 10.21 3.79
N SER A 67 1.17 11.16 3.43
CA SER A 67 1.59 12.49 2.91
C SER A 67 2.56 13.24 3.83
N LYS A 68 2.51 13.00 5.15
CA LYS A 68 3.34 13.72 6.13
C LYS A 68 4.83 13.45 5.94
N VAL A 69 5.20 12.26 5.48
CA VAL A 69 6.61 11.91 5.19
C VAL A 69 7.13 12.82 4.06
N PHE A 70 6.39 12.90 2.95
CA PHE A 70 6.76 13.76 1.82
C PHE A 70 6.79 15.24 2.21
N SER A 71 5.76 15.71 2.93
CA SER A 71 5.71 17.10 3.40
C SER A 71 6.87 17.45 4.33
N LEU A 72 7.27 16.53 5.21
CA LEU A 72 8.43 16.72 6.08
C LEU A 72 9.72 16.78 5.27
N THR A 73 9.95 15.86 4.34
CA THR A 73 11.14 15.87 3.47
C THR A 73 11.26 17.20 2.72
N LEU A 74 10.15 17.71 2.17
CA LEU A 74 10.13 19.00 1.47
C LEU A 74 10.42 20.17 2.43
N ALA A 75 9.91 20.13 3.65
CA ALA A 75 10.19 21.16 4.65
C ALA A 75 11.67 21.18 5.06
N LEU A 76 12.27 20.01 5.33
CA LEU A 76 13.69 19.89 5.67
C LEU A 76 14.59 20.42 4.54
N GLN A 77 14.30 20.01 3.29
CA GLN A 77 15.01 20.54 2.11
C GLN A 77 14.88 22.06 1.97
N ARG A 78 13.73 22.63 2.33
CA ARG A 78 13.51 24.07 2.24
C ARG A 78 14.27 24.86 3.30
N ILE A 79 14.43 24.28 4.49
CA ILE A 79 15.11 24.88 5.65
C ILE A 79 16.63 24.67 5.58
N GLY A 80 17.10 23.69 4.80
CA GLY A 80 18.51 23.49 4.48
C GLY A 80 19.23 22.49 5.39
N GLU A 81 18.51 21.52 5.96
CA GLU A 81 19.08 20.34 6.62
C GLU A 81 19.18 19.14 5.66
#